data_AF-A0A263BXH4-F1
#
_entry.id   AF-A0A263BXH4-F1
#
_cell.length_a   1.000
_cell.length_b   1.000
_cell.length_c   1.000
_cell.angle_alpha   90.00
_cell.angle_beta   90.00
_cell.angle_gamma   90.00
#
_symmetry.space_group_name_H-M   'P 1'
#
loop_
_entity.id
_entity.type
_entity.pdbx_description
1 polymer ?
#
loop_
_entity_poly.entity_id
_entity_poly.type
_entity_poly.pdbx_seq_one_letter_code
_entity_poly.pdbx_strand_id
1 'polypeptide(L)'
;MEAPKMKQKMLKFVGLFLAIGLLSACNQDDQVVEQMMDKLEKAAEVEADFAAQQEPLVELETKEQALYEQMKELGLGEIDEIIKLANEATTYADERKTLIAKEKQAIEASKAEFKEVYELVKQIEDETLKAKADAVVAEWDKRYNSYLDLNEKYNETIELDQEFYQLFQLEDIEMEEIQQIIESINKSYEEILNLKEEFNTHTSAYNDAKIEFYKAANIEVIIAGEQE
;
A
#
# COMPACT_ATOMS: atom_id res chain seq x y z
N MET A 1 18.18 21.03 4.97
CA MET A 1 16.83 20.82 4.41
C MET A 1 16.08 20.02 5.46
N GLU A 2 15.06 20.58 6.13
CA GLU A 2 14.12 19.71 6.84
C GLU A 2 13.31 19.03 5.73
N ALA A 3 13.51 17.73 5.52
CA ALA A 3 12.46 16.93 4.90
C ALA A 3 11.16 17.26 5.65
N PRO A 4 10.00 17.40 4.96
CA PRO A 4 8.75 17.53 5.68
C PRO A 4 8.73 16.41 6.71
N LYS A 5 8.69 16.77 8.01
CA LYS A 5 8.70 15.78 9.08
C LYS A 5 7.59 14.83 8.73
N MET A 6 7.95 13.61 8.30
CA MET A 6 7.03 12.53 8.09
C MET A 6 6.42 12.23 9.45
N LYS A 7 5.41 13.00 9.82
CA LYS A 7 4.33 12.48 10.62
C LYS A 7 3.55 11.61 9.66
N GLN A 8 4.13 10.45 9.33
CA GLN A 8 3.34 9.32 8.91
C GLN A 8 2.40 9.07 10.08
N LYS A 9 1.17 9.58 9.99
CA LYS A 9 0.09 8.84 10.59
C LYS A 9 0.10 7.53 9.82
N MET A 10 0.76 6.50 10.36
CA MET A 10 0.41 5.14 9.98
C MET A 10 -1.09 5.07 10.11
N LEU A 11 -1.79 4.85 9.00
CA LEU A 11 -3.16 4.41 9.10
C LEU A 11 -3.03 3.04 9.75
N LYS A 12 -3.29 2.99 11.06
CA LYS A 12 -3.37 1.73 11.79
C LYS A 12 -4.27 0.83 10.95
N PHE A 13 -3.75 -0.33 10.53
CA PHE A 13 -4.57 -1.34 9.89
C PHE A 13 -5.71 -1.62 10.87
N VAL A 14 -6.90 -1.08 10.59
CA VAL A 14 -8.08 -1.40 11.37
C VAL A 14 -8.49 -2.77 10.89
N GLY A 15 -7.90 -3.80 11.49
CA GLY A 15 -8.36 -5.16 11.36
C GLY A 15 -9.79 -5.20 11.91
N LEU A 16 -10.77 -5.17 11.01
CA LEU A 16 -12.16 -5.25 11.37
C LEU A 16 -12.50 -6.69 11.78
N PHE A 17 -12.25 -7.04 13.04
CA PHE A 17 -12.66 -8.34 13.58
C PHE A 17 -14.15 -8.32 13.90
N LEU A 18 -14.97 -8.87 13.00
CA LEU A 18 -16.40 -9.05 13.21
C LEU A 18 -16.70 -10.27 14.09
N ALA A 19 -17.36 -10.05 15.22
CA ALA A 19 -18.04 -11.11 15.97
C ALA A 19 -19.49 -11.23 15.46
N ILE A 20 -19.81 -12.34 14.81
CA ILE A 20 -21.12 -12.55 14.16
C ILE A 20 -22.08 -13.24 15.15
N GLY A 21 -23.21 -12.60 15.47
CA GLY A 21 -24.35 -13.22 16.15
C GLY A 21 -25.50 -13.43 15.16
N LEU A 22 -25.83 -14.67 14.82
CA LEU A 22 -26.89 -15.00 13.86
C LEU A 22 -28.26 -15.12 14.54
N LEU A 23 -29.24 -14.32 14.10
CA LEU A 23 -30.68 -14.52 14.34
C LEU A 23 -31.32 -14.87 13.00
N SER A 24 -31.36 -16.15 12.63
CA SER A 24 -31.74 -16.56 11.27
C SER A 24 -33.24 -16.76 11.06
N ALA A 25 -33.75 -16.08 10.02
CA ALA A 25 -34.88 -16.53 9.20
C ALA A 25 -34.32 -16.75 7.78
N CYS A 26 -33.74 -17.92 7.50
CA CYS A 26 -32.95 -18.18 6.28
C CYS A 26 -33.73 -17.90 4.98
N ASN A 27 -33.40 -16.79 4.31
CA ASN A 27 -33.73 -16.54 2.91
C ASN A 27 -32.45 -16.58 2.04
N GLN A 28 -32.60 -16.58 0.70
CA GLN A 28 -31.50 -16.69 -0.25
C GLN A 28 -30.44 -15.58 -0.07
N ASP A 29 -30.88 -14.33 0.13
CA ASP A 29 -29.99 -13.20 0.33
C ASP A 29 -29.10 -13.36 1.58
N ASP A 30 -29.61 -13.95 2.67
CA ASP A 30 -28.81 -14.19 3.88
C ASP A 30 -27.63 -15.13 3.58
N GLN A 31 -27.84 -16.16 2.76
CA GLN A 31 -26.77 -17.09 2.35
C GLN A 31 -25.72 -16.41 1.47
N VAL A 32 -26.16 -15.53 0.56
CA VAL A 32 -25.25 -14.75 -0.29
C VAL A 32 -24.42 -13.78 0.55
N VAL A 33 -25.05 -13.11 1.53
CA VAL A 33 -24.36 -12.23 2.49
C VAL A 33 -23.29 -12.98 3.27
N GLU A 34 -23.62 -14.14 3.86
CA GLU A 34 -22.64 -14.95 4.61
C GLU A 34 -21.43 -15.32 3.75
N GLN A 35 -21.66 -15.73 2.50
CA GLN A 35 -20.58 -16.05 1.56
C GLN A 35 -19.74 -14.82 1.20
N MET A 36 -20.39 -13.67 0.97
CA MET A 36 -19.66 -12.43 0.71
C MET A 36 -18.79 -12.03 1.90
N MET A 37 -19.31 -12.11 3.12
CA MET A 37 -18.53 -11.83 4.33
C MET A 37 -17.29 -12.72 4.41
N ASP A 38 -17.45 -14.03 4.24
CA ASP A 38 -16.33 -14.99 4.25
C ASP A 38 -15.25 -14.60 3.23
N LYS A 39 -15.64 -14.21 2.02
CA LYS A 39 -14.70 -13.77 0.97
C LYS A 39 -14.04 -12.42 1.29
N LEU A 40 -14.79 -11.46 1.81
CA LEU A 40 -14.27 -10.15 2.20
C LEU A 40 -13.29 -10.23 3.38
N GLU A 41 -13.51 -11.14 4.32
CA GLU A 41 -12.62 -11.34 5.46
C GLU A 41 -11.39 -12.18 5.07
N LYS A 42 -11.53 -13.20 4.22
CA LYS A 42 -10.37 -13.93 3.64
C LYS A 42 -9.48 -13.01 2.82
N ALA A 43 -10.07 -12.14 2.00
CA ALA A 43 -9.34 -11.13 1.25
C ALA A 43 -8.54 -10.20 2.20
N ALA A 44 -9.12 -9.78 3.33
CA ALA A 44 -8.42 -8.98 4.32
C ALA A 44 -7.33 -9.76 5.07
N GLU A 45 -7.55 -11.04 5.37
CA GLU A 45 -6.59 -11.91 6.05
C GLU A 45 -5.30 -12.07 5.23
N VAL A 46 -5.42 -12.32 3.92
CA VAL A 46 -4.24 -12.47 3.04
C VAL A 46 -3.49 -11.16 2.84
N GLU A 47 -4.13 -10.00 3.06
CA GLU A 47 -3.46 -8.69 3.05
C GLU A 47 -2.69 -8.39 4.35
N ALA A 48 -2.73 -9.26 5.37
CA ALA A 48 -1.88 -9.11 6.54
C ALA A 48 -0.39 -9.09 6.16
N ASP A 49 -0.01 -9.84 5.12
CA ASP A 49 1.36 -9.85 4.60
C ASP A 49 1.74 -8.51 3.95
N PHE A 50 0.79 -7.82 3.29
CA PHE A 50 0.97 -6.44 2.82
C PHE A 50 1.29 -5.52 4.01
N ALA A 51 0.48 -5.57 5.06
CA ALA A 51 0.65 -4.70 6.24
C ALA A 51 2.00 -4.95 6.93
N ALA A 52 2.44 -6.20 6.99
CA ALA A 52 3.69 -6.61 7.61
C ALA A 52 4.94 -6.09 6.89
N GLN A 53 4.86 -5.74 5.59
CA GLN A 53 6.01 -5.21 4.85
C GLN A 53 6.23 -3.70 5.05
N GLN A 54 5.21 -2.96 5.51
CA GLN A 54 5.24 -1.50 5.56
C GLN A 54 6.28 -0.94 6.55
N GLU A 55 6.39 -1.53 7.75
CA GLU A 55 7.38 -1.09 8.74
C GLU A 55 8.83 -1.37 8.28
N PRO A 56 9.18 -2.59 7.80
CA PRO A 56 10.49 -2.85 7.20
C PRO A 56 10.81 -1.93 6.02
N LEU A 57 9.83 -1.63 5.16
CA LEU A 57 9.99 -0.74 4.02
C LEU A 57 10.39 0.68 4.48
N VAL A 58 9.68 1.24 5.45
CA VAL A 58 9.97 2.56 6.03
C VAL A 58 11.32 2.60 6.74
N GLU A 59 11.72 1.50 7.39
CA GLU A 59 13.04 1.39 8.01
C GLU A 59 14.16 1.50 6.96
N LEU A 60 14.03 0.80 5.83
CA LEU A 60 15.00 0.86 4.74
C LEU A 60 15.05 2.25 4.09
N GLU A 61 13.89 2.86 3.81
CA GLU A 61 13.81 4.24 3.30
C GLU A 61 14.51 5.24 4.23
N THR A 62 14.35 5.06 5.55
CA THR A 62 14.99 5.90 6.56
C THR A 62 16.52 5.71 6.56
N LYS A 63 17.00 4.48 6.38
CA LYS A 63 18.43 4.17 6.27
C LYS A 63 19.04 4.77 5.01
N GLU A 64 18.39 4.62 3.86
CA GLU A 64 18.84 5.22 2.59
C GLU A 64 18.90 6.74 2.69
N GLN A 65 17.89 7.38 3.27
CA GLN A 65 17.90 8.83 3.50
C GLN A 65 19.10 9.25 4.37
N ALA A 66 19.42 8.47 5.41
CA ALA A 66 20.57 8.76 6.27
C ALA A 66 21.91 8.65 5.51
N LEU A 67 22.06 7.63 4.67
CA LEU A 67 23.24 7.47 3.80
C LEU A 67 23.35 8.62 2.80
N TYR A 68 22.24 9.07 2.22
CA TYR A 68 22.22 10.22 1.34
C TYR A 68 22.66 11.52 2.03
N GLU A 69 22.18 11.79 3.25
CA GLU A 69 22.64 12.94 4.02
C GLU A 69 24.14 12.86 4.35
N GLN A 70 24.67 11.67 4.62
CA GLN A 70 26.12 11.48 4.79
C GLN A 70 26.90 11.75 3.50
N MET A 71 26.45 11.23 2.35
CA MET A 71 27.08 11.46 1.05
C MET A 71 27.16 12.95 0.70
N LYS A 72 26.14 13.74 1.07
CA LYS A 72 26.12 15.19 0.85
C LYS A 72 27.13 15.98 1.67
N GLU A 73 27.57 15.45 2.81
CA GLU A 73 28.59 16.09 3.66
C GLU A 73 30.01 15.85 3.15
N LEU A 74 30.20 14.83 2.30
CA LEU A 74 31.48 14.45 1.73
C LEU A 74 31.86 15.33 0.53
N GLY A 75 33.16 15.64 0.41
CA GLY A 75 33.70 16.37 -0.74
C GLY A 75 34.20 15.44 -1.85
N LEU A 76 34.54 16.02 -3.02
CA LEU A 76 35.12 15.30 -4.16
C LEU A 76 36.42 14.52 -3.83
N GLY A 77 37.13 14.89 -2.76
CA GLY A 77 38.33 14.18 -2.29
C GLY A 77 38.04 12.89 -1.53
N GLU A 78 36.77 12.59 -1.25
CA GLU A 78 36.29 11.47 -0.44
C GLU A 78 35.44 10.50 -1.29
N ILE A 79 35.69 10.44 -2.60
CA ILE A 79 34.90 9.65 -3.55
C ILE A 79 34.85 8.16 -3.19
N ASP A 80 35.92 7.60 -2.63
CA ASP A 80 35.95 6.20 -2.19
C ASP A 80 34.92 5.92 -1.06
N GLU A 81 34.70 6.89 -0.16
CA GLU A 81 33.69 6.76 0.89
C GLU A 81 32.28 6.98 0.33
N ILE A 82 32.11 7.90 -0.63
CA ILE A 82 30.84 8.08 -1.35
C ILE A 82 30.44 6.78 -2.07
N ILE A 83 31.37 6.14 -2.78
CA ILE A 83 31.14 4.85 -3.45
C ILE A 83 30.72 3.77 -2.44
N LYS A 84 31.35 3.73 -1.26
CA LYS A 84 31.00 2.76 -0.22
C LYS A 84 29.58 2.98 0.31
N LEU A 85 29.19 4.21 0.60
CA LEU A 85 27.83 4.56 1.03
C LEU A 85 26.80 4.29 -0.06
N ALA A 86 27.11 4.60 -1.32
CA ALA A 86 26.25 4.32 -2.47
C ALA A 86 26.02 2.80 -2.68
N ASN A 87 27.05 1.99 -2.48
CA ASN A 87 26.92 0.52 -2.52
C ASN A 87 26.01 0.01 -1.39
N GLU A 88 26.15 0.54 -0.17
CA GLU A 88 25.26 0.17 0.93
C GLU A 88 23.81 0.59 0.64
N ALA A 89 23.59 1.81 0.13
CA ALA A 89 22.28 2.29 -0.26
C ALA A 89 21.65 1.42 -1.36
N THR A 90 22.45 1.00 -2.35
CA THR A 90 22.01 0.06 -3.40
C THR A 90 21.50 -1.26 -2.81
N THR A 91 22.12 -1.78 -1.76
CA THR A 91 21.62 -3.00 -1.08
C THR A 91 20.27 -2.79 -0.42
N TYR A 92 20.03 -1.60 0.17
CA TYR A 92 18.72 -1.27 0.74
C TYR A 92 17.66 -1.09 -0.35
N ALA A 93 17.99 -0.47 -1.48
CA ALA A 93 17.10 -0.37 -2.64
C ALA A 93 16.66 -1.77 -3.17
N ASP A 94 17.59 -2.73 -3.26
CA ASP A 94 17.29 -4.11 -3.65
C ASP A 94 16.38 -4.83 -2.64
N GLU A 95 16.61 -4.61 -1.35
CA GLU A 95 15.76 -5.13 -0.28
C GLU A 95 14.35 -4.53 -0.35
N ARG A 96 14.22 -3.21 -0.57
CA ARG A 96 12.92 -2.55 -0.78
C ARG A 96 12.18 -3.14 -1.97
N LYS A 97 12.86 -3.39 -3.09
CA LYS A 97 12.25 -4.03 -4.28
C LYS A 97 11.69 -5.42 -3.93
N THR A 98 12.39 -6.17 -3.09
CA THR A 98 11.94 -7.48 -2.60
C THR A 98 10.71 -7.37 -1.70
N LEU A 99 10.64 -6.38 -0.81
CA LEU A 99 9.48 -6.14 0.04
C LEU A 99 8.26 -5.72 -0.77
N ILE A 100 8.43 -4.78 -1.72
CA ILE A 100 7.36 -4.32 -2.62
C ILE A 100 6.83 -5.47 -3.49
N ALA A 101 7.69 -6.41 -3.91
CA ALA A 101 7.25 -7.60 -4.64
C ALA A 101 6.40 -8.55 -3.77
N LYS A 102 6.76 -8.76 -2.50
CA LYS A 102 5.95 -9.55 -1.56
C LYS A 102 4.60 -8.90 -1.27
N GLU A 103 4.62 -7.59 -1.07
CA GLU A 103 3.42 -6.78 -0.88
C GLU A 103 2.46 -6.93 -2.06
N LYS A 104 2.97 -6.83 -3.30
CA LYS A 104 2.18 -7.05 -4.51
C LYS A 104 1.55 -8.43 -4.56
N GLN A 105 2.32 -9.47 -4.21
CA GLN A 105 1.80 -10.85 -4.17
C GLN A 105 0.62 -10.99 -3.19
N ALA A 106 0.68 -10.33 -2.02
CA ALA A 106 -0.42 -10.32 -1.06
C ALA A 106 -1.67 -9.64 -1.62
N ILE A 107 -1.53 -8.49 -2.28
CA ILE A 107 -2.66 -7.78 -2.91
C ILE A 107 -3.24 -8.57 -4.10
N GLU A 108 -2.41 -9.23 -4.91
CA GLU A 108 -2.87 -10.11 -5.99
C GLU A 108 -3.62 -11.34 -5.46
N ALA A 109 -3.14 -11.93 -4.36
CA ALA A 109 -3.84 -13.02 -3.67
C ALA A 109 -5.19 -12.55 -3.12
N SER A 110 -5.24 -11.35 -2.53
CA SER A 110 -6.49 -10.75 -2.07
C SER A 110 -7.49 -10.51 -3.20
N LYS A 111 -7.02 -10.03 -4.35
CA LYS A 111 -7.85 -9.91 -5.56
C LYS A 111 -8.39 -11.26 -6.02
N ALA A 112 -7.65 -12.35 -5.84
CA ALA A 112 -8.11 -13.68 -6.19
C ALA A 112 -9.29 -14.13 -5.30
N GLU A 113 -9.23 -13.91 -3.99
CA GLU A 113 -10.35 -14.16 -3.08
C GLU A 113 -11.55 -13.26 -3.40
N PHE A 114 -11.29 -11.98 -3.70
CA PHE A 114 -12.35 -11.03 -4.01
C PHE A 114 -13.10 -11.33 -5.31
N LYS A 115 -12.52 -12.08 -6.26
CA LYS A 115 -13.16 -12.38 -7.55
C LYS A 115 -14.53 -13.07 -7.43
N GLU A 116 -14.74 -13.85 -6.38
CA GLU A 116 -16.02 -14.51 -6.15
C GLU A 116 -17.12 -13.52 -5.72
N VAL A 117 -16.74 -12.40 -5.08
CA VAL A 117 -17.66 -11.35 -4.63
C VAL A 117 -18.46 -10.78 -5.81
N TYR A 118 -17.83 -10.57 -6.98
CA TYR A 118 -18.52 -10.04 -8.17
C TYR A 118 -19.72 -10.91 -8.61
N GLU A 119 -19.61 -12.23 -8.48
CA GLU A 119 -20.70 -13.14 -8.85
C GLU A 119 -21.73 -13.26 -7.73
N LEU A 120 -21.32 -13.12 -6.47
CA LEU A 120 -22.22 -13.12 -5.32
C LEU A 120 -23.14 -11.89 -5.32
N VAL A 121 -22.62 -10.69 -5.60
CA VAL A 121 -23.44 -9.46 -5.65
C VAL A 121 -24.60 -9.57 -6.65
N LYS A 122 -24.39 -10.27 -7.78
CA LYS A 122 -25.44 -10.47 -8.79
C LYS A 122 -26.61 -11.30 -8.29
N GLN A 123 -26.38 -12.17 -7.29
CA GLN A 123 -27.38 -13.09 -6.73
C GLN A 123 -28.28 -12.45 -5.66
N ILE A 124 -27.94 -11.26 -5.18
CA ILE A 124 -28.75 -10.50 -4.22
C ILE A 124 -30.03 -10.00 -4.91
N GLU A 125 -31.19 -10.31 -4.32
CA GLU A 125 -32.51 -9.92 -4.78
C GLU A 125 -32.99 -8.60 -4.14
N ASP A 126 -32.70 -8.35 -2.86
CA ASP A 126 -33.02 -7.07 -2.24
C ASP A 126 -32.21 -5.92 -2.86
N GLU A 127 -32.91 -4.99 -3.51
CA GLU A 127 -32.29 -3.88 -4.25
C GLU A 127 -31.48 -2.93 -3.35
N THR A 128 -31.87 -2.78 -2.08
CA THR A 128 -31.13 -1.91 -1.14
C THR A 128 -29.81 -2.56 -0.73
N LEU A 129 -29.86 -3.84 -0.40
CA LEU A 129 -28.69 -4.65 -0.06
C LEU A 129 -27.74 -4.78 -1.26
N LYS A 130 -28.29 -5.03 -2.46
CA LYS A 130 -27.54 -5.09 -3.71
C LYS A 130 -26.78 -3.79 -3.98
N ALA A 131 -27.44 -2.64 -3.84
CA ALA A 131 -26.79 -1.35 -4.04
C ALA A 131 -25.62 -1.11 -3.07
N LYS A 132 -25.71 -1.61 -1.83
CA LYS A 132 -24.61 -1.55 -0.86
C LYS A 132 -23.47 -2.51 -1.22
N ALA A 133 -23.79 -3.71 -1.67
CA ALA A 133 -22.82 -4.68 -2.16
C ALA A 133 -22.07 -4.19 -3.41
N ASP A 134 -22.78 -3.56 -4.36
CA ASP A 134 -22.18 -2.93 -5.54
C ASP A 134 -21.21 -1.80 -5.16
N ALA A 135 -21.53 -1.02 -4.11
CA ALA A 135 -20.63 0.00 -3.60
C ALA A 135 -19.32 -0.60 -3.03
N VAL A 136 -19.40 -1.73 -2.32
CA VAL A 136 -18.21 -2.47 -1.85
C VAL A 136 -17.31 -2.86 -3.02
N VAL A 137 -17.91 -3.42 -4.08
CA VAL A 137 -17.19 -3.82 -5.29
C VAL A 137 -16.54 -2.61 -5.98
N ALA A 138 -17.27 -1.51 -6.13
CA ALA A 138 -16.76 -0.31 -6.77
C ALA A 138 -15.58 0.31 -6.01
N GLU A 139 -15.66 0.42 -4.68
CA GLU A 139 -14.56 0.96 -3.87
C GLU A 139 -13.37 -0.01 -3.80
N TRP A 140 -13.61 -1.31 -3.80
CA TRP A 140 -12.54 -2.31 -3.94
C TRP A 140 -11.73 -2.12 -5.22
N ASP A 141 -12.41 -1.94 -6.36
CA ASP A 141 -11.72 -1.77 -7.65
C ASP A 141 -10.88 -0.49 -7.69
N LYS A 142 -11.38 0.61 -7.12
CA LYS A 142 -10.60 1.86 -7.00
C LYS A 142 -9.38 1.67 -6.10
N ARG A 143 -9.57 1.01 -4.95
CA ARG A 143 -8.46 0.69 -4.03
C ARG A 143 -7.41 -0.20 -4.69
N TYR A 144 -7.83 -1.23 -5.41
CA TYR A 144 -6.92 -2.13 -6.10
C TYR A 144 -6.15 -1.41 -7.21
N ASN A 145 -6.80 -0.56 -8.01
CA ASN A 145 -6.13 0.16 -9.08
C ASN A 145 -5.15 1.23 -8.55
N SER A 146 -5.56 2.02 -7.56
CA SER A 146 -4.65 2.98 -6.90
C SER A 146 -3.44 2.29 -6.26
N TYR A 147 -3.59 1.04 -5.79
CA TYR A 147 -2.46 0.23 -5.36
C TYR A 147 -1.50 -0.12 -6.52
N LEU A 148 -2.03 -0.51 -7.68
CA LEU A 148 -1.18 -0.83 -8.83
C LEU A 148 -0.36 0.38 -9.28
N ASP A 149 -0.99 1.56 -9.32
CA ASP A 149 -0.33 2.82 -9.66
C ASP A 149 0.77 3.15 -8.62
N LEU A 150 0.46 2.99 -7.33
CA LEU A 150 1.45 3.17 -6.25
C LEU A 150 2.61 2.18 -6.36
N ASN A 151 2.33 0.90 -6.65
CA ASN A 151 3.34 -0.15 -6.79
C ASN A 151 4.27 0.11 -7.98
N GLU A 152 3.71 0.49 -9.13
CA GLU A 152 4.48 0.87 -10.31
C GLU A 152 5.41 2.04 -9.97
N LYS A 153 4.85 3.10 -9.37
CA LYS A 153 5.63 4.29 -9.04
C LYS A 153 6.74 4.02 -8.02
N TYR A 154 6.51 3.13 -7.07
CA TYR A 154 7.53 2.68 -6.14
C TYR A 154 8.70 2.00 -6.86
N ASN A 155 8.42 1.10 -7.81
CA ASN A 155 9.46 0.42 -8.57
C ASN A 155 10.26 1.39 -9.45
N GLU A 156 9.58 2.32 -10.13
CA GLU A 156 10.26 3.39 -10.90
C GLU A 156 11.19 4.23 -10.02
N THR A 157 10.73 4.59 -8.82
CA THR A 157 11.52 5.41 -7.88
C THR A 157 12.74 4.66 -7.36
N ILE A 158 12.60 3.35 -7.05
CA ILE A 158 13.73 2.51 -6.66
C ILE A 158 14.76 2.41 -7.80
N GLU A 159 14.31 2.35 -9.05
CA GLU A 159 15.21 2.32 -10.20
C GLU A 159 15.97 3.65 -10.37
N LEU A 160 15.32 4.79 -10.12
CA LEU A 160 15.97 6.11 -10.07
C LEU A 160 17.00 6.20 -8.92
N ASP A 161 16.65 5.69 -7.73
CA ASP A 161 17.57 5.65 -6.58
C ASP A 161 18.83 4.82 -6.93
N GLN A 162 18.64 3.66 -7.57
CA GLN A 162 19.74 2.81 -8.04
C GLN A 162 20.60 3.47 -9.12
N GLU A 163 19.98 4.18 -10.07
CA GLU A 163 20.69 4.96 -11.09
C GLU A 163 21.55 6.05 -10.44
N PHE A 164 21.00 6.79 -9.48
CA PHE A 164 21.75 7.79 -8.72
C PHE A 164 22.96 7.21 -8.01
N TYR A 165 22.83 6.05 -7.35
CA TYR A 165 23.96 5.40 -6.69
C TYR A 165 25.02 4.87 -7.67
N GLN A 166 24.60 4.46 -8.87
CA GLN A 166 25.52 4.02 -9.93
C GLN A 166 26.34 5.18 -10.52
N LEU A 167 25.81 6.40 -10.54
CA LEU A 167 26.57 7.57 -11.02
C LEU A 167 27.90 7.69 -10.29
N PHE A 168 27.95 7.50 -8.98
CA PHE A 168 29.20 7.60 -8.18
C PHE A 168 30.28 6.58 -8.55
N GLN A 169 29.96 5.57 -9.36
CA GLN A 169 30.90 4.53 -9.81
C GLN A 169 31.52 4.86 -11.18
N LEU A 170 31.04 5.90 -11.86
CA LEU A 170 31.57 6.33 -13.15
C LEU A 170 32.85 7.14 -12.96
N GLU A 171 33.82 6.96 -13.87
CA GLU A 171 35.12 7.66 -13.79
C GLU A 171 34.99 9.18 -14.03
N ASP A 172 34.04 9.60 -14.86
CA ASP A 172 33.79 11.00 -15.23
C ASP A 172 32.31 11.34 -15.03
N ILE A 173 31.93 11.77 -13.82
CA ILE A 173 30.55 12.14 -13.48
C ILE A 173 30.35 13.62 -13.73
N GLU A 174 29.32 13.98 -14.49
CA GLU A 174 28.96 15.39 -14.65
C GLU A 174 28.02 15.86 -13.53
N MET A 175 28.32 17.03 -12.94
CA MET A 175 27.45 17.62 -11.90
C MET A 175 26.02 17.88 -12.40
N GLU A 176 25.85 18.11 -13.70
CA GLU A 176 24.54 18.27 -14.33
C GLU A 176 23.73 16.97 -14.30
N GLU A 177 24.36 15.82 -14.56
CA GLU A 177 23.70 14.50 -14.48
C GLU A 177 23.24 14.19 -13.04
N ILE A 178 24.10 14.46 -12.05
CA ILE A 178 23.75 14.33 -10.62
C ILE A 178 22.53 15.20 -10.28
N GLN A 179 22.49 16.44 -10.77
CA GLN A 179 21.39 17.34 -10.47
C GLN A 179 20.08 16.88 -11.12
N GLN A 180 20.13 16.43 -12.38
CA GLN A 180 18.96 15.96 -13.12
C GLN A 180 18.33 14.71 -12.48
N ILE A 181 19.15 13.75 -12.01
CA ILE A 181 18.62 12.55 -11.35
C ILE A 181 18.03 12.90 -9.98
N ILE A 182 18.64 13.81 -9.21
CA ILE A 182 18.08 14.28 -7.93
C ILE A 182 16.73 14.96 -8.13
N GLU A 183 16.58 15.80 -9.16
CA GLU A 183 15.30 16.43 -9.50
C GLU A 183 14.24 15.39 -9.87
N SER A 184 14.61 14.35 -10.60
CA SER A 184 13.73 13.23 -10.99
C SER A 184 13.29 12.41 -9.77
N ILE A 185 14.22 12.06 -8.87
CA ILE A 185 13.95 11.36 -7.62
C ILE A 185 12.97 12.16 -6.75
N ASN A 186 13.25 13.46 -6.53
CA ASN A 186 12.40 14.32 -5.71
C ASN A 186 10.96 14.38 -6.24
N LYS A 187 10.80 14.57 -7.55
CA LYS A 187 9.48 14.55 -8.19
C LYS A 187 8.79 13.20 -8.02
N SER A 188 9.53 12.10 -8.15
CA SER A 188 9.00 10.76 -7.99
C SER A 188 8.46 10.51 -6.58
N TYR A 189 9.17 10.97 -5.54
CA TYR A 189 8.72 10.89 -4.15
C TYR A 189 7.49 11.76 -3.86
N GLU A 190 7.37 12.95 -4.47
CA GLU A 190 6.14 13.75 -4.39
C GLU A 190 4.94 13.00 -4.99
N GLU A 191 5.13 12.33 -6.12
CA GLU A 191 4.09 11.50 -6.76
C GLU A 191 3.70 10.29 -5.90
N ILE A 192 4.68 9.60 -5.27
CA ILE A 192 4.41 8.52 -4.31
C ILE A 192 3.51 8.99 -3.17
N LEU A 193 3.77 10.20 -2.61
CA LEU A 193 2.96 10.73 -1.51
C LEU A 193 1.49 10.93 -1.92
N ASN A 194 1.26 11.45 -3.13
CA ASN A 194 -0.09 11.63 -3.66
C ASN A 194 -0.80 10.29 -3.89
N LEU A 195 -0.12 9.33 -4.54
CA LEU A 195 -0.67 7.98 -4.78
C LEU A 195 -0.96 7.23 -3.47
N LYS A 196 -0.12 7.42 -2.45
CA LYS A 196 -0.33 6.88 -1.10
C LYS A 196 -1.58 7.48 -0.45
N GLU A 197 -1.80 8.79 -0.59
CA GLU A 197 -3.02 9.45 -0.10
C GLU A 197 -4.28 8.94 -0.82
N GLU A 198 -4.19 8.74 -2.13
CA GLU A 198 -5.27 8.18 -2.95
C GLU A 198 -5.62 6.73 -2.53
N PHE A 199 -4.61 5.86 -2.41
CA PHE A 199 -4.79 4.49 -1.92
C PHE A 199 -5.43 4.45 -0.52
N ASN A 200 -5.00 5.33 0.39
CA ASN A 200 -5.56 5.41 1.74
C ASN A 200 -7.01 5.90 1.73
N THR A 201 -7.32 6.90 0.89
CA THR A 201 -8.68 7.39 0.68
C THR A 201 -9.60 6.27 0.20
N HIS A 202 -9.18 5.50 -0.81
CA HIS A 202 -9.96 4.37 -1.31
C HIS A 202 -10.04 3.21 -0.32
N THR A 203 -9.00 2.97 0.48
CA THR A 203 -9.04 1.99 1.57
C THR A 203 -10.09 2.37 2.62
N SER A 204 -10.17 3.64 3.01
CA SER A 204 -11.21 4.12 3.93
C SER A 204 -12.60 3.97 3.32
N ALA A 205 -12.78 4.41 2.07
CA ALA A 205 -14.08 4.31 1.39
C ALA A 205 -14.56 2.86 1.22
N TYR A 206 -13.65 1.94 0.93
CA TYR A 206 -13.93 0.50 0.88
C TYR A 206 -14.40 -0.04 2.25
N ASN A 207 -13.71 0.34 3.33
CA ASN A 207 -14.08 -0.07 4.68
C ASN A 207 -15.44 0.49 5.10
N ASP A 208 -15.72 1.75 4.78
CA ASP A 208 -17.02 2.37 5.03
C ASP A 208 -18.13 1.67 4.23
N ALA A 209 -17.88 1.35 2.96
CA ALA A 209 -18.82 0.59 2.14
C ALA A 209 -19.10 -0.81 2.72
N LYS A 210 -18.07 -1.52 3.21
CA LYS A 210 -18.23 -2.83 3.89
C LYS A 210 -19.13 -2.70 5.11
N ILE A 211 -18.87 -1.69 5.97
CA ILE A 211 -19.66 -1.45 7.18
C ILE A 211 -21.13 -1.18 6.82
N GLU A 212 -21.38 -0.36 5.81
CA GLU A 212 -22.74 -0.03 5.36
C GLU A 212 -23.47 -1.23 4.74
N PHE A 213 -22.75 -2.10 4.03
CA PHE A 213 -23.28 -3.38 3.56
C PHE A 213 -23.67 -4.30 4.72
N TYR A 214 -22.80 -4.46 5.72
CA TYR A 214 -23.09 -5.29 6.90
C TYR A 214 -24.28 -4.77 7.71
N LYS A 215 -24.39 -3.45 7.89
CA LYS A 215 -25.57 -2.84 8.53
C LYS A 215 -26.85 -3.10 7.74
N ALA A 216 -26.82 -3.00 6.42
CA ALA A 216 -27.97 -3.27 5.56
C ALA A 216 -28.41 -4.74 5.66
N ALA A 217 -27.47 -5.65 5.88
CA ALA A 217 -27.72 -7.05 6.15
C ALA A 217 -28.07 -7.36 7.63
N ASN A 218 -28.29 -6.33 8.47
CA ASN A 218 -28.59 -6.46 9.90
C ASN A 218 -27.51 -7.21 10.71
N ILE A 219 -26.25 -7.15 10.27
CA ILE A 219 -25.12 -7.72 10.97
C ILE A 219 -24.51 -6.67 11.90
N GLU A 220 -24.33 -7.04 13.17
CA GLU A 220 -23.66 -6.19 14.15
C GLU A 220 -22.16 -6.14 13.83
N VAL A 221 -21.65 -4.93 13.58
CA VAL A 221 -20.24 -4.69 13.33
C VAL A 221 -19.57 -4.20 14.61
N ILE A 222 -18.69 -5.01 15.18
CA ILE A 222 -17.82 -4.59 16.29
C ILE A 222 -16.47 -4.19 15.71
N ILE A 223 -16.12 -2.92 15.79
CA ILE A 223 -14.81 -2.42 15.36
C ILE A 223 -13.84 -2.53 16.53
N ALA A 224 -12.96 -3.54 16.51
CA ALA A 224 -11.86 -3.63 17.47
C ALA A 224 -10.73 -2.66 17.06
N GLY A 225 -10.64 -1.47 17.66
CA GLY A 225 -9.47 -0.61 17.43
C GLY A 225 -9.60 0.90 17.67
N GLU A 226 -10.79 1.47 17.89
CA GLU A 226 -10.89 2.85 18.38
C GLU A 226 -10.63 2.91 19.88
N GLN A 227 -9.35 2.90 20.26
CA GLN A 227 -8.92 3.59 21.48
C GLN A 227 -8.01 4.73 21.06
N GLU A 228 -8.42 5.94 21.46
CA GLU A 228 -7.74 7.24 21.27
C GLU A 228 -6.24 7.18 21.53
#